data_AF-A0A5J5J3S7-F1
#
_entry.id   AF-A0A5J5J3S7-F1
#
_cell.length_a   1.000
_cell.length_b   1.000
_cell.length_c   1.000
_cell.angle_alpha   90.00
_cell.angle_beta   90.00
_cell.angle_gamma   90.00
#
_symmetry.space_group_name_H-M   'P 1'
#
loop_
_entity.id
_entity.type
_entity.pdbx_description
1 polymer ?
#
loop_
_entity_poly.entity_id
_entity_poly.type
_entity_poly.pdbx_seq_one_letter_code
_entity_poly.pdbx_strand_id
1 'polypeptide(L)'
;MSQSEQSTTPVPAALSAGVPRSSGDPFRTLGIIGFVLSFFAFVNVVALIISIIAFVRSRRAGFSNRFALAGTVISSIGVLVTVLVASFGISTLVGAAQTCGRLGEGIHRVGSSTYTCTRTSFFVSWGSEEPVPSAGDQQWSAASSLYAEAVCPTNAAREEVYEAIETNDIAQIAPLAASASAAFADAADIFLDNSWPPEIGEDIRLLGETSRELAGSWEAVSASSDMNAANAVAFPDAQTSFEASQRVRATLSQNGQEPPDC
;
A
#
# COMPACT_ATOMS: atom_id res chain seq x y z
N MET A 1 -67.73 50.32 -41.65
CA MET A 1 -68.86 50.81 -40.84
C MET A 1 -69.84 49.67 -40.69
N SER A 2 -70.12 49.35 -39.42
CA SER A 2 -71.16 48.53 -38.78
C SER A 2 -72.12 47.68 -39.62
N GLN A 3 -72.35 46.44 -39.18
CA GLN A 3 -73.57 45.98 -38.47
C GLN A 3 -73.18 44.75 -37.63
N SER A 4 -73.26 44.76 -36.29
CA SER A 4 -74.45 44.58 -35.45
C SER A 4 -75.09 43.21 -35.62
N GLU A 5 -75.03 42.35 -34.60
CA GLU A 5 -76.21 41.89 -33.85
C GLU A 5 -75.84 40.91 -32.72
N GLN A 6 -76.53 41.11 -31.60
CA GLN A 6 -76.41 40.45 -30.32
C GLN A 6 -77.05 39.06 -30.36
N SER A 7 -76.63 38.15 -29.48
CA SER A 7 -77.54 37.10 -29.00
C SER A 7 -77.35 36.81 -27.53
N THR A 8 -78.49 36.58 -26.90
CA THR A 8 -78.85 36.78 -25.51
C THR A 8 -78.88 35.42 -24.77
N THR A 9 -78.33 35.41 -23.55
CA THR A 9 -78.68 34.69 -22.29
C THR A 9 -79.83 33.65 -22.35
N PRO A 10 -79.87 32.50 -21.58
CA PRO A 10 -79.55 32.48 -20.14
C PRO A 10 -79.22 31.12 -19.40
N VAL A 11 -78.98 31.27 -18.09
CA VAL A 11 -79.17 30.37 -16.92
C VAL A 11 -78.14 29.26 -16.55
N PRO A 12 -77.67 29.24 -15.28
CA PRO A 12 -76.84 28.19 -14.64
C PRO A 12 -77.65 27.15 -13.83
N ALA A 13 -77.15 25.91 -13.71
CA ALA A 13 -77.41 24.94 -12.61
C ALA A 13 -76.57 23.67 -12.90
N ALA A 14 -75.46 23.42 -12.20
CA ALA A 14 -75.36 22.71 -10.92
C ALA A 14 -75.45 21.16 -11.00
N LEU A 15 -74.28 20.54 -10.81
CA LEU A 15 -74.00 19.33 -10.01
C LEU A 15 -74.52 17.96 -10.47
N SER A 16 -73.63 17.18 -11.08
CA SER A 16 -73.21 15.87 -10.56
C SER A 16 -71.90 15.43 -11.22
N ALA A 17 -70.81 16.07 -10.83
CA ALA A 17 -69.48 15.54 -11.08
C ALA A 17 -69.25 14.38 -10.12
N GLY A 18 -69.35 13.16 -10.64
CA GLY A 18 -68.91 11.97 -9.94
C GLY A 18 -67.48 12.19 -9.45
N VAL A 19 -67.25 11.99 -8.15
CA VAL A 19 -65.92 11.95 -7.57
C VAL A 19 -65.09 10.93 -8.34
N PRO A 20 -64.05 11.31 -9.11
CA PRO A 20 -63.06 10.33 -9.50
C PRO A 20 -62.28 10.03 -8.23
N ARG A 21 -62.60 8.90 -7.58
CA ARG A 21 -61.69 8.31 -6.61
C ARG A 21 -60.43 7.97 -7.40
N SER A 22 -59.39 8.76 -7.22
CA SER A 22 -58.04 8.43 -7.67
C SER A 22 -57.68 7.10 -7.02
N SER A 23 -57.83 6.01 -7.76
CA SER A 23 -57.37 4.68 -7.39
C SER A 23 -55.84 4.69 -7.51
N GLY A 24 -55.15 5.29 -6.53
CA GLY A 24 -53.73 5.11 -6.38
C GLY A 24 -53.44 3.64 -6.11
N ASP A 25 -52.54 3.02 -6.88
CA ASP A 25 -52.17 1.62 -6.74
C ASP A 25 -51.80 1.31 -5.28
N PRO A 26 -52.62 0.53 -4.55
CA PRO A 26 -52.38 0.25 -3.12
C PRO A 26 -51.05 -0.49 -2.89
N PHE A 27 -50.49 -1.09 -3.94
CA PHE A 27 -49.22 -1.81 -3.92
C PHE A 27 -47.98 -0.91 -4.01
N ARG A 28 -48.12 0.34 -4.49
CA ARG A 28 -47.00 1.29 -4.55
C ARG A 28 -46.65 1.80 -3.15
N THR A 29 -47.69 2.08 -2.35
CA THR A 29 -47.54 2.49 -0.94
C THR A 29 -46.97 1.37 -0.08
N LEU A 30 -47.42 0.12 -0.28
CA LEU A 30 -46.85 -1.05 0.42
C LEU A 30 -45.37 -1.27 0.10
N GLY A 31 -44.93 -1.03 -1.14
CA GLY A 31 -43.52 -1.12 -1.54
C GLY A 31 -42.63 -0.07 -0.88
N ILE A 32 -43.12 1.17 -0.76
CA ILE A 32 -42.40 2.26 -0.08
C ILE A 32 -42.29 1.98 1.43
N ILE A 33 -43.37 1.50 2.04
CA ILE A 33 -43.37 1.12 3.45
C ILE A 33 -42.37 -0.03 3.69
N GLY A 34 -42.39 -1.07 2.87
CA GLY A 34 -41.42 -2.18 2.97
C GLY A 34 -39.96 -1.73 2.78
N PHE A 35 -39.72 -0.74 1.91
CA PHE A 35 -38.40 -0.15 1.70
C PHE A 35 -37.93 0.70 2.88
N VAL A 36 -38.81 1.51 3.47
CA VAL A 36 -38.45 2.34 4.64
C VAL A 36 -38.26 1.48 5.90
N LEU A 37 -39.02 0.40 6.05
CA LEU A 37 -38.83 -0.54 7.17
C LEU A 37 -37.53 -1.35 7.08
N SER A 38 -36.93 -1.52 5.89
CA SER A 38 -35.67 -2.27 5.75
C SER A 38 -34.46 -1.55 6.35
N PHE A 39 -34.57 -0.24 6.61
CA PHE A 39 -33.54 0.53 7.32
C PHE A 39 -33.49 0.24 8.84
N PHE A 40 -34.48 -0.46 9.40
CA PHE A 40 -34.49 -0.87 10.80
C PHE A 40 -34.03 -2.34 10.92
N ALA A 41 -32.73 -2.53 11.18
CA ALA A 41 -32.02 -3.81 11.11
C ALA A 41 -32.56 -4.96 11.99
N PHE A 42 -33.43 -4.68 12.98
CA PHE A 42 -34.02 -5.72 13.84
C PHE A 42 -35.21 -6.48 13.22
N VAL A 43 -35.73 -6.05 12.07
CA VAL A 43 -36.95 -6.62 11.44
C VAL A 43 -36.66 -7.27 10.08
N ASN A 44 -35.40 -7.62 9.81
CA ASN A 44 -34.94 -8.11 8.50
C ASN A 44 -35.74 -9.31 7.95
N VAL A 45 -36.12 -10.28 8.80
CA VAL A 45 -36.86 -11.48 8.36
C VAL A 45 -38.29 -11.13 7.96
N VAL A 46 -38.98 -10.28 8.73
CA VAL A 46 -40.37 -9.88 8.45
C VAL A 46 -40.42 -8.94 7.25
N ALA A 47 -39.44 -8.04 7.12
CA ALA A 47 -39.31 -7.16 5.96
C ALA A 47 -39.05 -7.95 4.66
N LEU A 48 -38.20 -9.00 4.73
CA LEU A 48 -37.96 -9.89 3.59
C LEU A 48 -39.24 -10.61 3.16
N ILE A 49 -40.00 -11.17 4.10
CA ILE A 49 -41.25 -11.87 3.80
C ILE A 49 -42.28 -10.93 3.17
N ILE A 50 -42.45 -9.72 3.69
CA ILE A 50 -43.37 -8.72 3.14
C ILE A 50 -42.95 -8.30 1.72
N SER A 51 -41.64 -8.11 1.50
CA SER A 51 -41.09 -7.73 0.19
C SER A 51 -41.29 -8.84 -0.85
N ILE A 52 -41.08 -10.11 -0.46
CA ILE A 52 -41.34 -11.29 -1.33
C ILE A 52 -42.84 -11.40 -1.67
N ILE A 53 -43.73 -11.25 -0.70
CA ILE A 53 -45.19 -11.34 -0.93
C ILE A 53 -45.65 -10.20 -1.86
N ALA A 54 -45.18 -8.98 -1.65
CA ALA A 54 -45.48 -7.84 -2.51
C ALA A 54 -44.98 -8.06 -3.95
N PHE A 55 -43.77 -8.62 -4.10
CA PHE A 55 -43.18 -8.93 -5.41
C PHE A 55 -43.97 -10.00 -6.17
N VAL A 56 -44.36 -11.10 -5.49
CA VAL A 56 -45.14 -12.19 -6.09
C VAL A 56 -46.55 -11.74 -6.50
N ARG A 57 -47.21 -10.91 -5.68
CA ARG A 57 -48.53 -10.33 -6.04
C ARG A 57 -48.44 -9.31 -7.16
N SER A 58 -47.40 -8.49 -7.21
CA SER A 58 -47.17 -7.51 -8.28
C SER A 58 -46.91 -8.19 -9.64
N ARG A 59 -46.15 -9.29 -9.67
CA ARG A 59 -45.90 -10.06 -10.92
C ARG A 59 -47.16 -10.73 -11.45
N ARG A 60 -48.02 -11.25 -10.56
CA ARG A 60 -49.30 -11.87 -10.97
C ARG A 60 -50.33 -10.87 -11.51
N ALA A 61 -50.20 -9.59 -11.18
CA ALA A 61 -51.08 -8.52 -11.66
C ALA A 61 -50.63 -7.88 -12.99
N GLY A 62 -49.53 -8.35 -13.62
CA GLY A 62 -49.10 -7.92 -14.95
C GLY A 62 -48.41 -6.54 -15.03
N PHE A 63 -48.11 -5.90 -13.89
CA PHE A 63 -47.45 -4.59 -13.87
C PHE A 63 -45.92 -4.70 -13.77
N SER A 64 -45.20 -3.95 -14.61
CA SER A 64 -43.73 -3.86 -14.60
C SER A 64 -43.23 -2.87 -13.53
N ASN A 65 -43.19 -3.31 -12.27
CA ASN A 65 -42.82 -2.44 -11.16
C ASN A 65 -41.29 -2.42 -10.90
N ARG A 66 -40.58 -1.55 -11.62
CA ARG A 66 -39.11 -1.36 -11.52
C ARG A 66 -38.65 -0.99 -10.10
N PHE A 67 -39.51 -0.39 -9.28
CA PHE A 67 -39.21 -0.08 -7.87
C PHE A 67 -39.20 -1.32 -6.97
N ALA A 68 -40.08 -2.30 -7.20
CA ALA A 68 -40.11 -3.54 -6.43
C ALA A 68 -38.87 -4.42 -6.70
N LEU A 69 -38.36 -4.38 -7.94
CA LEU A 69 -37.10 -5.02 -8.29
C LEU A 69 -35.93 -4.38 -7.52
N ALA A 70 -35.85 -3.04 -7.52
CA ALA A 70 -34.80 -2.33 -6.78
C ALA A 70 -34.85 -2.62 -5.27
N GLY A 71 -36.05 -2.63 -4.66
CA GLY A 71 -36.22 -2.97 -3.25
C GLY A 71 -35.81 -4.40 -2.90
N THR A 72 -36.05 -5.36 -3.80
CA THR A 72 -35.65 -6.76 -3.60
C THR A 72 -34.12 -6.92 -3.65
N VAL A 73 -33.46 -6.29 -4.62
CA VAL A 73 -31.99 -6.35 -4.77
C VAL A 73 -31.29 -5.72 -3.57
N ILE A 74 -31.77 -4.55 -3.11
CA ILE A 74 -31.20 -3.88 -1.93
C ILE A 74 -31.40 -4.73 -0.67
N SER A 75 -32.60 -5.31 -0.49
CA SER A 75 -32.89 -6.18 0.66
C SER A 75 -32.05 -7.45 0.64
N SER A 76 -31.83 -8.06 -0.52
CA SER A 76 -31.00 -9.27 -0.62
C SER A 76 -29.53 -9.01 -0.26
N ILE A 77 -28.98 -7.85 -0.66
CA ILE A 77 -27.62 -7.46 -0.29
C ILE A 77 -27.54 -7.19 1.22
N GLY A 78 -28.54 -6.48 1.77
CA GLY A 78 -28.62 -6.22 3.21
C GLY A 78 -28.65 -7.51 4.04
N VAL A 79 -29.44 -8.51 3.63
CA VAL A 79 -29.48 -9.82 4.28
C VAL A 79 -28.14 -10.54 4.15
N LEU A 80 -27.52 -10.54 2.97
CA LEU A 80 -26.23 -11.20 2.76
C LEU A 80 -25.13 -10.59 3.64
N VAL A 81 -25.02 -9.26 3.66
CA VAL A 81 -24.05 -8.55 4.51
C VAL A 81 -24.31 -8.83 5.98
N THR A 82 -25.58 -8.78 6.41
CA THR A 82 -25.96 -9.08 7.80
C THR A 82 -25.58 -10.50 8.20
N VAL A 83 -25.84 -11.48 7.34
CA VAL A 83 -25.49 -12.89 7.59
C VAL A 83 -23.97 -13.05 7.67
N LEU A 84 -23.21 -12.41 6.79
CA LEU A 84 -21.74 -12.47 6.82
C LEU A 84 -21.19 -11.85 8.11
N VAL A 85 -21.61 -10.62 8.44
CA VAL A 85 -21.17 -9.93 9.67
C VAL A 85 -21.57 -10.70 10.92
N ALA A 86 -22.79 -11.23 10.97
CA ALA A 86 -23.23 -12.05 12.10
C ALA A 86 -22.42 -13.35 12.19
N SER A 87 -22.21 -14.05 11.09
CA SER A 87 -21.48 -15.33 11.08
C SER A 87 -20.03 -15.16 11.53
N PHE A 88 -19.30 -14.22 10.93
CA PHE A 88 -17.89 -13.99 11.27
C PHE A 88 -17.73 -13.22 12.60
N GLY A 89 -18.55 -12.20 12.83
CA GLY A 89 -18.48 -11.36 14.03
C GLY A 89 -18.87 -12.12 15.30
N ILE A 90 -19.98 -12.87 15.29
CA ILE A 90 -20.41 -13.63 16.48
C ILE A 90 -19.43 -14.75 16.77
N SER A 91 -18.97 -15.48 15.74
CA SER A 91 -18.02 -16.58 15.92
C SER A 91 -16.69 -16.10 16.53
N THR A 92 -16.17 -14.96 16.07
CA THR A 92 -14.92 -14.38 16.61
C THR A 92 -15.10 -13.85 18.03
N LEU A 93 -16.21 -13.15 18.31
CA LEU A 93 -16.56 -12.67 19.66
C LEU A 93 -16.70 -13.82 20.67
N VAL A 94 -17.44 -14.87 20.31
CA VAL A 94 -17.66 -16.04 21.18
C VAL A 94 -16.34 -16.78 21.41
N GLY A 95 -15.53 -16.97 20.36
CA GLY A 95 -14.22 -17.62 20.48
C GLY A 95 -13.25 -16.87 21.38
N ALA A 96 -13.21 -15.53 21.28
CA ALA A 96 -12.38 -14.69 22.13
C ALA A 96 -12.85 -14.70 23.59
N ALA A 97 -14.18 -14.61 23.83
CA ALA A 97 -14.75 -14.66 25.17
C ALA A 97 -14.47 -16.00 25.87
N GLN A 98 -14.62 -17.13 25.16
CA GLN A 98 -14.28 -18.45 25.69
C GLN A 98 -12.79 -18.59 26.01
N THR A 99 -11.93 -18.02 25.15
CA THR A 99 -10.48 -18.04 25.34
C THR A 99 -10.08 -17.25 26.58
N CYS A 100 -10.61 -16.03 26.75
CA CYS A 100 -10.41 -15.26 27.98
C CYS A 100 -10.99 -15.94 29.22
N GLY A 101 -12.14 -16.62 29.11
CA GLY A 101 -12.73 -17.38 30.21
C GLY A 101 -11.85 -18.55 30.68
N ARG A 102 -11.07 -19.16 29.78
CA ARG A 102 -10.10 -20.21 30.13
C ARG A 102 -8.79 -19.66 30.68
N LEU A 103 -8.32 -18.53 30.16
CA LEU A 103 -7.01 -17.97 30.49
C LEU A 103 -7.01 -17.08 31.76
N GLY A 104 -8.16 -16.48 32.11
CA GLY A 104 -8.29 -15.56 33.25
C GLY A 104 -7.91 -14.11 32.92
N GLU A 105 -8.01 -13.22 33.91
CA GLU A 105 -7.68 -11.79 33.76
C GLU A 105 -6.17 -11.62 33.48
N GLY A 106 -5.82 -10.78 32.49
CA GLY A 106 -4.43 -10.52 32.10
C GLY A 106 -4.23 -10.37 30.59
N ILE A 107 -2.97 -10.19 30.19
CA ILE A 107 -2.55 -10.16 28.79
C ILE A 107 -1.94 -11.51 28.45
N HIS A 108 -2.50 -12.18 27.44
CA HIS A 108 -2.12 -13.54 27.04
C HIS A 108 -1.75 -13.56 25.56
N ARG A 109 -0.69 -14.27 25.19
CA ARG A 109 -0.33 -14.52 23.79
C ARG A 109 -0.72 -15.95 23.41
N VAL A 110 -1.50 -16.09 22.33
CA VAL A 110 -1.90 -17.38 21.77
C VAL A 110 -1.63 -17.33 20.26
N GLY A 111 -0.59 -18.04 19.81
CA GLY A 111 -0.06 -17.86 18.46
C GLY A 111 0.36 -16.40 18.21
N SER A 112 -0.03 -15.86 17.06
CA SER A 112 0.24 -14.47 16.66
C SER A 112 -0.74 -13.43 17.24
N SER A 113 -1.64 -13.86 18.13
CA SER A 113 -2.70 -13.01 18.67
C SER A 113 -2.45 -12.71 20.14
N THR A 114 -2.57 -11.43 20.50
CA THR A 114 -2.53 -10.96 21.89
C THR A 114 -3.97 -10.72 22.37
N TYR A 115 -4.37 -11.47 23.40
CA TYR A 115 -5.64 -11.35 24.08
C TYR A 115 -5.45 -10.56 25.38
N THR A 116 -6.05 -9.38 25.45
CA THR A 116 -6.16 -8.63 26.70
C THR A 116 -7.53 -8.91 27.30
N CYS A 117 -7.54 -9.69 28.37
CA CYS A 117 -8.74 -10.17 29.04
C CYS A 117 -8.94 -9.41 30.36
N THR A 118 -10.10 -8.78 30.52
CA THR A 118 -10.55 -8.22 31.79
C THR A 118 -11.81 -8.93 32.25
N ARG A 119 -12.28 -8.63 33.46
CA ARG A 119 -13.51 -9.21 34.00
C ARG A 119 -14.74 -8.97 33.12
N THR A 120 -14.80 -7.83 32.45
CA THR A 120 -16.00 -7.33 31.75
C THR A 120 -15.80 -7.09 30.27
N SER A 121 -14.56 -7.18 29.76
CA SER A 121 -14.25 -6.94 28.36
C SER A 121 -13.05 -7.75 27.92
N PHE A 122 -12.93 -7.94 26.61
CA PHE A 122 -11.75 -8.51 25.99
C PHE A 122 -11.37 -7.68 24.77
N PHE A 123 -10.08 -7.63 24.49
CA PHE A 123 -9.51 -7.01 23.31
C PHE A 123 -8.55 -7.99 22.65
N VAL A 124 -8.67 -8.16 21.33
CA VAL A 124 -7.79 -9.04 20.55
C VAL A 124 -6.99 -8.16 19.60
N SER A 125 -5.68 -8.15 19.79
CA SER A 125 -4.72 -7.58 18.84
C SER A 125 -4.12 -8.74 18.04
N TRP A 126 -4.27 -8.68 16.72
CA TRP A 126 -3.57 -9.58 15.82
C TRP A 126 -2.22 -8.95 15.53
N GLY A 127 -1.15 -9.57 16.04
CA GLY A 127 0.18 -9.25 15.56
C GLY A 127 0.31 -9.83 14.16
N SER A 128 0.67 -9.01 13.18
CA SER A 128 1.39 -9.53 12.02
C SER A 128 2.73 -9.99 12.57
N GLU A 129 2.83 -11.28 12.92
CA GLU A 129 4.14 -11.90 13.04
C GLU A 129 4.73 -11.82 11.64
N GLU A 130 5.57 -10.80 11.41
CA GLU A 130 6.46 -10.85 10.25
C GLU A 130 7.20 -12.18 10.38
N PRO A 131 7.22 -13.02 9.32
CA PRO A 131 7.96 -14.27 9.37
C PRO A 131 9.38 -13.92 9.84
N VAL A 132 9.83 -14.57 10.91
CA VAL A 132 11.20 -14.36 11.42
C VAL A 132 12.13 -14.59 10.23
N PRO A 133 12.86 -13.57 9.78
CA PRO A 133 13.71 -13.69 8.61
C PRO A 133 14.64 -14.87 8.85
N SER A 134 14.74 -15.75 7.86
CA SER A 134 15.65 -16.88 7.95
C SER A 134 17.07 -16.34 8.18
N ALA A 135 17.96 -17.18 8.71
CA ALA A 135 19.37 -16.78 8.87
C ALA A 135 19.99 -16.29 7.55
N GLY A 136 19.52 -16.83 6.41
CA GLY A 136 19.89 -16.35 5.07
C GLY A 136 19.39 -14.93 4.79
N ASP A 137 18.12 -14.64 5.10
CA ASP A 137 17.54 -13.29 4.89
C ASP A 137 18.28 -12.22 5.71
N GLN A 138 18.68 -12.56 6.94
CA GLN A 138 19.48 -11.66 7.78
C GLN A 138 20.87 -11.41 7.19
N GLN A 139 21.51 -12.45 6.64
CA GLN A 139 22.82 -12.32 6.00
C GLN A 139 22.77 -11.42 4.76
N TRP A 140 21.75 -11.57 3.91
CA TRP A 140 21.59 -10.74 2.72
C TRP A 140 21.28 -9.28 3.05
N SER A 141 20.43 -9.03 4.06
CA SER A 141 20.15 -7.67 4.53
C SER A 141 21.40 -6.97 5.08
N ALA A 142 22.22 -7.67 5.86
CA ALA A 142 23.50 -7.15 6.33
C ALA A 142 24.47 -6.86 5.18
N ALA A 143 24.58 -7.77 4.20
CA ALA A 143 25.42 -7.58 3.02
C ALA A 143 24.98 -6.35 2.19
N SER A 144 23.68 -6.14 2.00
CA SER A 144 23.15 -4.96 1.30
C SER A 144 23.52 -3.65 2.00
N SER A 145 23.39 -3.62 3.34
CA SER A 145 23.76 -2.46 4.15
C SER A 145 25.25 -2.13 4.04
N LEU A 146 26.13 -3.14 4.18
CA LEU A 146 27.57 -2.97 4.05
C LEU A 146 27.97 -2.51 2.65
N TYR A 147 27.32 -3.06 1.61
CA TYR A 147 27.57 -2.66 0.23
C TYR A 147 27.21 -1.18 0.02
N ALA A 148 26.07 -0.73 0.54
CA ALA A 148 25.67 0.68 0.48
C ALA A 148 26.66 1.59 1.23
N GLU A 149 27.10 1.19 2.42
CA GLU A 149 28.05 1.92 3.25
C GLU A 149 29.39 2.15 2.53
N ALA A 150 29.86 1.16 1.75
CA ALA A 150 31.08 1.28 0.96
C ALA A 150 30.90 2.12 -0.33
N VAL A 151 29.78 1.96 -1.03
CA VAL A 151 29.59 2.55 -2.38
C VAL A 151 29.11 3.99 -2.34
N CYS A 152 28.23 4.37 -1.41
CA CYS A 152 27.64 5.70 -1.43
C CYS A 152 28.66 6.83 -1.21
N PRO A 153 29.59 6.74 -0.25
CA PRO A 153 30.62 7.77 -0.07
C PRO A 153 31.59 7.88 -1.26
N THR A 154 31.94 6.74 -1.88
CA THR A 154 32.86 6.73 -3.03
C THR A 154 32.22 7.33 -4.28
N ASN A 155 30.92 7.09 -4.52
CA ASN A 155 30.18 7.76 -5.59
C ASN A 155 30.08 9.27 -5.36
N ALA A 156 29.73 9.70 -4.13
CA ALA A 156 29.66 11.13 -3.80
C ALA A 156 31.01 11.84 -4.01
N ALA A 157 32.10 11.26 -3.51
CA ALA A 157 33.44 11.82 -3.67
C ALA A 157 33.85 11.91 -5.16
N ARG A 158 33.47 10.92 -5.98
CA ARG A 158 33.74 10.93 -7.41
C ARG A 158 33.05 12.09 -8.13
N GLU A 159 31.78 12.34 -7.82
CA GLU A 159 31.03 13.46 -8.42
C GLU A 159 31.68 14.81 -8.07
N GLU A 160 32.06 15.01 -6.81
CA GLU A 160 32.75 16.24 -6.36
C GLU A 160 34.08 16.45 -7.11
N VAL A 161 34.88 15.39 -7.25
CA VAL A 161 36.15 15.47 -7.96
C VAL A 161 35.95 15.76 -9.45
N TYR A 162 34.96 15.13 -10.11
CA TYR A 162 34.68 15.38 -11.52
C TYR A 162 34.28 16.83 -11.80
N GLU A 163 33.45 17.42 -10.94
CA GLU A 163 33.08 18.83 -11.05
C GLU A 163 34.32 19.74 -10.91
N ALA A 164 35.23 19.42 -9.97
CA ALA A 164 36.44 20.20 -9.78
C ALA A 164 37.48 20.05 -10.91
N ILE A 165 37.53 18.90 -11.60
CA ILE A 165 38.44 18.69 -12.73
C ILE A 165 38.17 19.71 -13.86
N GLU A 166 36.91 20.15 -14.04
CA GLU A 166 36.56 21.15 -15.05
C GLU A 166 37.26 22.50 -14.83
N THR A 167 37.67 22.80 -13.60
CA THR A 167 38.38 24.04 -13.25
C THR A 167 39.82 24.05 -13.74
N ASN A 168 40.40 22.88 -14.02
CA ASN A 168 41.82 22.69 -14.37
C ASN A 168 42.77 23.39 -13.37
N ASP A 169 42.40 23.40 -12.08
CA ASP A 169 43.13 24.04 -10.99
C ASP A 169 43.44 23.01 -9.89
N ILE A 170 44.72 22.66 -9.75
CA ILE A 170 45.16 21.66 -8.77
C ILE A 170 44.86 22.08 -7.33
N ALA A 171 44.81 23.38 -7.03
CA ALA A 171 44.50 23.86 -5.69
C ALA A 171 43.04 23.56 -5.29
N GLN A 172 42.14 23.40 -6.26
CA GLN A 172 40.74 23.02 -6.05
C GLN A 172 40.57 21.49 -6.08
N ILE A 173 41.33 20.80 -6.92
CA ILE A 173 41.25 19.34 -7.08
C ILE A 173 41.90 18.59 -5.91
N ALA A 174 43.07 19.04 -5.43
CA ALA A 174 43.85 18.34 -4.42
C ALA A 174 43.09 17.99 -3.11
N PRO A 175 42.33 18.90 -2.47
CA PRO A 175 41.59 18.55 -1.25
C PRO A 175 40.46 17.54 -1.52
N LEU A 176 39.82 17.59 -2.69
CA LEU A 176 38.78 16.64 -3.07
C LEU A 176 39.37 15.28 -3.42
N ALA A 177 40.55 15.24 -4.05
CA ALA A 177 41.29 14.01 -4.27
C ALA A 177 41.70 13.35 -2.94
N ALA A 178 42.10 14.13 -1.92
CA ALA A 178 42.38 13.60 -0.59
C ALA A 178 41.11 13.01 0.07
N SER A 179 39.97 13.69 -0.07
CA SER A 179 38.67 13.18 0.40
C SER A 179 38.28 11.87 -0.31
N ALA A 180 38.44 11.82 -1.64
CA ALA A 180 38.18 10.63 -2.43
C ALA A 180 39.11 9.47 -2.03
N SER A 181 40.40 9.74 -1.82
CA SER A 181 41.37 8.75 -1.33
C SER A 181 40.90 8.10 -0.02
N ALA A 182 40.47 8.90 0.95
CA ALA A 182 39.94 8.41 2.22
C ALA A 182 38.66 7.57 2.02
N ALA A 183 37.70 8.05 1.22
CA ALA A 183 36.46 7.32 0.95
C ALA A 183 36.72 5.95 0.29
N PHE A 184 37.66 5.87 -0.66
CA PHE A 184 38.05 4.61 -1.30
C PHE A 184 38.81 3.68 -0.36
N ALA A 185 39.62 4.22 0.57
CA ALA A 185 40.28 3.43 1.60
C ALA A 185 39.26 2.80 2.56
N ASP A 186 38.31 3.59 3.05
CA ASP A 186 37.24 3.12 3.93
C ASP A 186 36.38 2.05 3.23
N ALA A 187 36.02 2.27 1.96
CA ALA A 187 35.30 1.28 1.16
C ALA A 187 36.09 -0.03 0.98
N ALA A 188 37.41 0.05 0.78
CA ALA A 188 38.26 -1.13 0.67
C ALA A 188 38.25 -1.94 1.97
N ASP A 189 38.32 -1.27 3.12
CA ASP A 189 38.29 -1.93 4.42
C ASP A 189 36.92 -2.57 4.68
N ILE A 190 35.82 -1.90 4.33
CA ILE A 190 34.47 -2.51 4.41
C ILE A 190 34.38 -3.77 3.54
N PHE A 191 34.85 -3.73 2.30
CA PHE A 191 34.79 -4.89 1.41
C PHE A 191 35.67 -6.05 1.87
N LEU A 192 36.85 -5.77 2.41
CA LEU A 192 37.86 -6.79 2.70
C LEU A 192 37.79 -7.35 4.13
N ASP A 193 37.30 -6.58 5.09
CA ASP A 193 37.31 -6.98 6.51
C ASP A 193 35.97 -7.57 6.97
N ASN A 194 34.93 -7.52 6.14
CA ASN A 194 33.62 -8.09 6.44
C ASN A 194 33.40 -9.48 5.79
N SER A 195 32.49 -10.25 6.37
CA SER A 195 32.05 -11.53 5.80
C SER A 195 30.90 -11.31 4.81
N TRP A 196 31.05 -11.86 3.60
CA TRP A 196 30.07 -11.74 2.53
C TRP A 196 29.44 -13.10 2.18
N PRO A 197 28.21 -13.13 1.64
CA PRO A 197 27.66 -14.32 1.01
C PRO A 197 28.65 -14.88 -0.03
N PRO A 198 28.88 -16.20 -0.05
CA PRO A 198 29.87 -16.82 -0.93
C PRO A 198 29.59 -16.55 -2.42
N GLU A 199 28.33 -16.33 -2.79
CA GLU A 199 27.90 -16.02 -4.16
C GLU A 199 28.42 -14.68 -4.68
N ILE A 200 28.75 -13.73 -3.80
CA ILE A 200 29.30 -12.41 -4.17
C ILE A 200 30.72 -12.18 -3.65
N GLY A 201 31.29 -13.12 -2.88
CA GLY A 201 32.57 -12.92 -2.19
C GLY A 201 33.76 -12.63 -3.12
N GLU A 202 33.81 -13.26 -4.30
CA GLU A 202 34.89 -13.00 -5.27
C GLU A 202 34.78 -11.59 -5.88
N ASP A 203 33.56 -11.18 -6.26
CA ASP A 203 33.30 -9.85 -6.79
C ASP A 203 33.56 -8.76 -5.74
N ILE A 204 33.16 -9.00 -4.48
CA ILE A 204 33.44 -8.08 -3.37
C ILE A 204 34.94 -7.94 -3.11
N ARG A 205 35.70 -9.04 -3.12
CA ARG A 205 37.16 -8.99 -2.94
C ARG A 205 37.80 -8.16 -4.06
N LEU A 206 37.38 -8.37 -5.31
CA LEU A 206 37.86 -7.58 -6.46
C LEU A 206 37.52 -6.08 -6.29
N LEU A 207 36.32 -5.75 -5.83
CA LEU A 207 35.93 -4.37 -5.54
C LEU A 207 36.81 -3.77 -4.44
N GLY A 208 37.06 -4.51 -3.36
CA GLY A 208 37.93 -4.06 -2.26
C GLY A 208 39.37 -3.82 -2.68
N GLU A 209 39.96 -4.74 -3.45
CA GLU A 209 41.31 -4.59 -4.03
C GLU A 209 41.38 -3.36 -4.94
N THR A 210 40.39 -3.19 -5.83
CA THR A 210 40.31 -2.05 -6.74
C THR A 210 40.14 -0.73 -6.00
N SER A 211 39.29 -0.70 -4.97
CA SER A 211 39.10 0.48 -4.12
C SER A 211 40.40 0.88 -3.42
N ARG A 212 41.20 -0.09 -2.96
CA ARG A 212 42.50 0.19 -2.35
C ARG A 212 43.50 0.78 -3.35
N GLU A 213 43.52 0.28 -4.58
CA GLU A 213 44.33 0.86 -5.66
C GLU A 213 43.90 2.28 -6.00
N LEU A 214 42.57 2.51 -6.13
CA LEU A 214 41.99 3.84 -6.37
C LEU A 214 42.34 4.82 -5.25
N ALA A 215 42.30 4.39 -3.99
CA ALA A 215 42.70 5.21 -2.86
C ALA A 215 44.14 5.73 -3.00
N GLY A 216 45.07 4.86 -3.41
CA GLY A 216 46.46 5.23 -3.67
C GLY A 216 46.62 6.17 -4.88
N SER A 217 45.88 5.96 -5.96
CA SER A 217 45.86 6.88 -7.10
C SER A 217 45.38 8.27 -6.69
N TRP A 218 44.27 8.37 -5.95
CA TRP A 218 43.76 9.66 -5.48
C TRP A 218 44.69 10.35 -4.48
N GLU A 219 45.37 9.59 -3.62
CA GLU A 219 46.41 10.12 -2.74
C GLU A 219 47.54 10.77 -3.55
N ALA A 220 48.00 10.11 -4.62
CA ALA A 220 49.02 10.66 -5.52
C ALA A 220 48.56 11.93 -6.25
N VAL A 221 47.29 12.01 -6.66
CA VAL A 221 46.69 13.24 -7.22
C VAL A 221 46.71 14.34 -6.17
N SER A 222 46.29 14.06 -4.93
CA SER A 222 46.25 15.07 -3.86
C SER A 222 47.63 15.63 -3.50
N ALA A 223 48.68 14.82 -3.69
CA ALA A 223 50.07 15.21 -3.44
C ALA A 223 50.75 15.91 -4.63
N SER A 224 50.06 16.03 -5.77
CA SER A 224 50.63 16.60 -7.00
C SER A 224 50.80 18.12 -6.90
N SER A 225 51.95 18.63 -7.36
CA SER A 225 52.26 20.06 -7.32
C SER A 225 51.63 20.89 -8.45
N ASP A 226 51.24 20.22 -9.54
CA ASP A 226 50.66 20.84 -10.73
C ASP A 226 49.81 19.82 -11.52
N MET A 227 49.08 20.33 -12.51
CA MET A 227 48.19 19.52 -13.36
C MET A 227 48.94 18.48 -14.21
N ASN A 228 50.21 18.72 -14.58
CA ASN A 228 50.96 17.72 -15.35
C ASN A 228 51.31 16.51 -14.49
N ALA A 229 51.71 16.74 -13.25
CA ALA A 229 51.94 15.68 -12.27
C ALA A 229 50.66 14.90 -11.98
N ALA A 230 49.54 15.61 -11.75
CA ALA A 230 48.24 14.98 -11.49
C ALA A 230 47.76 14.13 -12.68
N ASN A 231 47.88 14.64 -13.92
CA ASN A 231 47.48 13.92 -15.13
C ASN A 231 48.39 12.72 -15.46
N ALA A 232 49.56 12.62 -14.85
CA ALA A 232 50.46 11.47 -15.01
C ALA A 232 50.14 10.32 -14.05
N VAL A 233 49.23 10.51 -13.10
CA VAL A 233 48.81 9.46 -12.15
C VAL A 233 48.04 8.38 -12.90
N ALA A 234 48.46 7.13 -12.71
CA ALA A 234 47.77 5.97 -13.27
C ALA A 234 46.57 5.58 -12.40
N PHE A 235 45.47 5.23 -13.06
CA PHE A 235 44.27 4.68 -12.44
C PHE A 235 44.08 3.22 -12.87
N PRO A 236 43.57 2.35 -11.99
CA PRO A 236 43.24 0.98 -12.33
C PRO A 236 42.08 0.91 -13.34
N ASP A 237 41.97 -0.22 -14.03
CA ASP A 237 40.89 -0.45 -15.00
C ASP A 237 39.51 -0.45 -14.31
N ALA A 238 38.64 0.45 -14.76
CA ALA A 238 37.30 0.60 -14.20
C ALA A 238 36.29 -0.40 -14.75
N GLN A 239 36.56 -1.05 -15.90
CA GLN A 239 35.60 -1.93 -16.55
C GLN A 239 35.33 -3.17 -15.70
N THR A 240 36.39 -3.80 -15.21
CA THR A 240 36.29 -5.07 -14.47
C THR A 240 35.57 -4.87 -13.12
N SER A 241 35.90 -3.81 -12.40
CA SER A 241 35.24 -3.44 -11.13
C SER A 241 33.80 -3.00 -11.34
N PHE A 242 33.51 -2.28 -12.42
CA PHE A 242 32.12 -1.95 -12.78
C PHE A 242 31.28 -3.21 -13.03
N GLU A 243 31.76 -4.15 -13.84
CA GLU A 243 31.04 -5.40 -14.09
C GLU A 243 30.83 -6.24 -12.81
N ALA A 244 31.82 -6.27 -11.91
CA ALA A 244 31.69 -6.91 -10.61
C ALA A 244 30.60 -6.23 -9.75
N SER A 245 30.57 -4.90 -9.69
CA SER A 245 29.54 -4.14 -8.98
C SER A 245 28.12 -4.45 -9.50
N GLN A 246 27.96 -4.61 -10.82
CA GLN A 246 26.67 -4.96 -11.43
C GLN A 246 26.23 -6.37 -11.05
N ARG A 247 27.15 -7.34 -11.01
CA ARG A 247 26.85 -8.70 -10.54
C ARG A 247 26.45 -8.72 -9.07
N VAL A 248 27.14 -7.96 -8.21
CA VAL A 248 26.78 -7.84 -6.79
C VAL A 248 25.37 -7.27 -6.64
N ARG A 249 25.05 -6.14 -7.28
CA ARG A 249 23.71 -5.53 -7.23
C ARG A 249 22.63 -6.48 -7.73
N ALA A 250 22.90 -7.20 -8.84
CA ALA A 250 21.95 -8.19 -9.38
C ALA A 250 21.70 -9.34 -8.39
N THR A 251 22.74 -9.86 -7.75
CA THR A 251 22.61 -10.94 -6.75
C THR A 251 21.91 -10.48 -5.48
N LEU A 252 22.18 -9.26 -5.00
CA LEU A 252 21.44 -8.65 -3.88
C LEU A 252 19.93 -8.54 -4.20
N SER A 253 19.59 -8.04 -5.40
CA SER A 253 18.21 -7.92 -5.87
C SER A 253 17.50 -9.27 -5.97
N GLN A 254 18.18 -10.31 -6.48
CA GLN A 254 17.64 -11.67 -6.52
C GLN A 254 17.32 -12.24 -5.13
N ASN A 255 17.97 -11.74 -4.07
CA ASN A 255 17.73 -12.12 -2.68
C ASN A 255 16.87 -11.10 -1.92
N GLY A 256 16.04 -10.33 -2.65
CA GLY A 256 15.06 -9.41 -2.07
C GLY A 256 15.66 -8.16 -1.43
N GLN A 257 16.93 -7.85 -1.72
CA GLN A 257 17.60 -6.65 -1.26
C GLN A 257 17.76 -5.66 -2.40
N GLU A 258 17.29 -4.43 -2.23
CA GLU A 258 17.49 -3.36 -3.21
C GLU A 258 18.48 -2.35 -2.60
N PRO A 259 19.77 -2.39 -3.01
CA PRO A 259 20.73 -1.42 -2.55
C PRO A 259 20.25 -0.02 -2.94
N PRO A 260 20.42 1.00 -2.07
CA PRO A 260 20.02 2.36 -2.39
C PRO A 260 20.73 2.86 -3.65
N ASP A 261 20.03 3.67 -4.43
CA ASP A 261 20.66 4.41 -5.52
C ASP A 261 21.49 5.55 -4.92
N CYS A 262 22.79 5.30 -4.96
CA CYS A 262 23.89 6.23 -4.81
C CYS A 262 24.69 6.17 -6.12
#